data_AF-A0A1D1V6B4-F1
#
_entry.id   AF-A0A1D1V6B4-F1
#
_cell.length_a   1.000
_cell.length_b   1.000
_cell.length_c   1.000
_cell.angle_alpha   90.00
_cell.angle_beta   90.00
_cell.angle_gamma   90.00
#
_symmetry.space_group_name_H-M   'P 1'
#
loop_
_entity.id
_entity.type
_entity.pdbx_description
1 polymer ?
#
loop_
_entity_poly.entity_id
_entity_poly.type
_entity_poly.pdbx_seq_one_letter_code
_entity_poly.pdbx_strand_id
1 'polypeptide(L)'
;MPGTSERKRFIEDLEEWVVGRKLLKMNLDLDEHDDDDEVDVPAVLLQLVTATRYLQRPEVPKSKHFVEYLLPAPDDGRFKEDVRMSRESFEMVLSKIVGHKAFNLHGKTPQADPRLQLMICAYRFGSSESSASVGKIARFFGVSEGFVLLCTTRCIEALLSVGGSVVSRPDKELPLRYFHLSS
;
A
#
# COMPACT_ATOMS: atom_id res chain seq x y z
N MET A 1 9.61 -0.66 -15.56
CA MET A 1 10.29 0.30 -14.67
C MET A 1 9.69 1.66 -14.93
N PRO A 2 9.06 2.33 -13.95
CA PRO A 2 8.35 3.60 -14.19
C PRO A 2 9.34 4.75 -14.34
N GLY A 3 9.08 5.65 -15.30
CA GLY A 3 10.01 6.67 -15.79
C GLY A 3 10.47 7.70 -14.76
N THR A 4 11.76 8.01 -14.83
CA THR A 4 12.47 8.94 -13.94
C THR A 4 12.39 10.41 -14.34
N SER A 5 11.66 10.84 -15.37
CA SER A 5 12.04 12.09 -16.07
C SER A 5 11.09 13.29 -16.04
N GLU A 6 9.97 13.27 -15.32
CA GLU A 6 9.09 14.46 -15.22
C GLU A 6 9.31 15.27 -13.95
N ARG A 7 9.21 14.64 -12.77
CA ARG A 7 9.47 15.32 -11.49
C ARG A 7 10.91 15.84 -11.40
N LYS A 8 11.86 15.02 -11.86
CA LYS A 8 13.27 15.38 -11.83
C LYS A 8 13.54 16.60 -12.70
N ARG A 9 13.05 16.59 -13.94
CA ARG A 9 13.13 17.71 -14.89
C ARG A 9 12.48 18.98 -14.31
N PHE A 10 11.29 18.86 -13.75
CA PHE A 10 10.60 20.01 -13.14
C PHE A 10 11.34 20.62 -11.96
N ILE A 11 12.03 19.81 -11.15
CA ILE A 11 12.88 20.31 -10.06
C ILE A 11 14.13 21.01 -10.63
N GLU A 12 14.80 20.40 -11.61
CA GLU A 12 15.97 20.99 -12.27
C GLU A 12 15.61 22.35 -12.90
N ASP A 13 14.47 22.44 -13.60
CA ASP A 13 13.98 23.68 -14.20
C ASP A 13 13.69 24.77 -13.14
N LEU A 14 13.10 24.39 -12.01
CA LEU A 14 12.83 25.33 -10.90
C LEU A 14 14.12 25.79 -10.21
N GLU A 15 15.09 24.89 -10.04
CA GLU A 15 16.41 25.21 -9.48
C GLU A 15 17.15 26.21 -10.37
N GLU A 16 17.19 25.96 -11.69
CA GLU A 16 17.80 26.87 -12.67
C GLU A 16 17.14 28.24 -12.61
N TRP A 17 15.80 28.29 -12.50
CA TRP A 17 15.08 29.56 -12.46
C TRP A 17 15.25 30.33 -11.15
N VAL A 18 15.34 29.65 -10.01
CA VAL A 18 15.64 30.27 -8.71
C VAL A 18 17.07 30.82 -8.71
N VAL A 19 18.04 30.07 -9.23
CA VAL A 19 19.44 30.51 -9.35
C VAL A 19 19.54 31.70 -10.31
N GLY A 20 18.95 31.62 -11.50
CA GLY A 20 18.96 32.68 -12.49
C GLY A 20 18.39 34.00 -11.97
N ARG A 21 17.28 33.96 -11.23
CA ARG A 21 16.71 35.17 -10.62
C ARG A 21 17.58 35.75 -9.51
N LYS A 22 18.18 34.91 -8.66
CA LYS A 22 19.15 35.38 -7.66
C LYS A 22 20.35 36.06 -8.32
N LEU A 23 20.90 35.48 -9.38
CA LEU A 23 21.99 36.08 -10.15
C LEU A 23 21.57 37.40 -10.78
N LEU A 24 20.36 37.50 -11.33
CA LEU A 24 19.85 38.73 -11.93
C LEU A 24 19.72 39.86 -10.89
N LYS A 25 19.20 39.54 -9.69
CA LYS A 25 19.10 40.49 -8.57
C LYS A 25 20.49 40.98 -8.13
N MET A 26 21.46 40.07 -8.02
CA MET A 26 22.84 40.42 -7.67
C MET A 26 23.58 41.20 -8.75
N ASN A 27 23.30 40.93 -10.04
CA ASN A 27 23.97 41.60 -11.16
C ASN A 27 23.41 42.99 -11.47
N LEU A 28 22.16 43.27 -11.09
CA LEU A 28 21.47 44.52 -11.41
C LEU A 28 21.46 45.52 -10.23
N ASP A 29 22.13 45.21 -9.10
CA ASP A 29 22.08 46.02 -7.86
C ASP A 29 20.66 46.56 -7.60
N LEU A 30 19.66 45.68 -7.77
CA LEU A 30 18.28 46.02 -7.46
C LEU A 30 18.16 46.02 -5.94
N ASP A 31 18.59 47.13 -5.33
CA ASP A 31 18.30 47.46 -3.94
C ASP A 31 16.78 47.42 -3.77
N GLU A 32 16.36 46.72 -2.73
CA GLU A 32 14.97 46.51 -2.33
C GLU A 32 14.27 47.87 -2.21
N HIS A 33 13.55 48.27 -3.26
CA HIS A 33 12.28 48.93 -3.02
C HIS A 33 11.36 47.84 -2.52
N ASP A 34 11.36 47.77 -1.19
CA ASP A 34 10.68 46.87 -0.29
C ASP A 34 9.18 46.79 -0.60
N ASP A 35 8.82 45.92 -1.53
CA ASP A 35 7.58 45.17 -1.43
C ASP A 35 7.94 43.87 -0.69
N ASP A 36 8.24 43.96 0.62
CA ASP A 36 8.52 42.84 1.56
C ASP A 36 7.41 41.75 1.55
N ASP A 37 6.28 42.04 0.90
CA ASP A 37 5.13 41.17 0.72
C ASP A 37 5.19 40.30 -0.57
N GLU A 38 6.14 40.53 -1.50
CA GLU A 38 6.24 39.73 -2.72
C GLU A 38 6.92 38.38 -2.42
N VAL A 39 6.09 37.40 -2.07
CA VAL A 39 6.50 36.01 -1.90
C VAL A 39 7.33 35.56 -3.11
N ASP A 40 8.53 35.04 -2.88
CA ASP A 40 9.33 34.37 -3.92
C ASP A 40 8.68 33.02 -4.27
N VAL A 41 7.54 33.10 -4.97
CA VAL A 41 6.67 32.01 -5.44
C VAL A 41 7.46 30.77 -5.87
N PRO A 42 8.56 30.89 -6.62
CA PRO A 42 9.25 29.74 -7.19
C PRO A 42 10.26 29.12 -6.23
N ALA A 43 10.81 29.89 -5.29
CA ALA A 43 11.54 29.32 -4.17
C ALA A 43 10.58 28.56 -3.25
N VAL A 44 9.39 29.11 -2.99
CA VAL A 44 8.31 28.43 -2.24
C VAL A 44 7.85 27.17 -2.97
N LEU A 45 7.66 27.24 -4.29
CA LEU A 45 7.25 26.10 -5.11
C LEU A 45 8.33 25.01 -5.13
N LEU A 46 9.61 25.38 -5.23
CA LEU A 46 10.73 24.43 -5.15
C LEU A 46 10.76 23.74 -3.78
N GLN A 47 10.57 24.49 -2.68
CA GLN A 47 10.45 23.91 -1.34
C GLN A 47 9.27 22.92 -1.23
N LEU A 48 8.11 23.29 -1.78
CA LEU A 48 6.92 22.43 -1.77
C LEU A 48 7.12 21.14 -2.58
N VAL A 49 7.70 21.24 -3.77
CA VAL A 49 7.93 20.10 -4.68
C VAL A 49 9.03 19.17 -4.15
N THR A 50 10.06 19.72 -3.53
CA THR A 50 11.13 18.93 -2.90
C THR A 50 10.62 18.21 -1.65
N ALA A 51 9.74 18.83 -0.87
CA ALA A 51 9.08 18.23 0.28
C ALA A 51 8.04 17.15 -0.08
N THR A 52 7.54 17.13 -1.32
CA THR A 52 6.51 16.18 -1.77
C THR A 52 7.08 15.08 -2.67
N ARG A 53 6.61 13.84 -2.45
CA ARG A 53 7.08 12.67 -3.22
C ARG A 53 6.51 12.61 -4.65
N TYR A 54 5.33 13.18 -4.87
CA TYR A 54 4.59 13.11 -6.13
C TYR A 54 4.09 14.51 -6.48
N LEU A 55 4.31 14.95 -7.74
CA LEU A 55 3.84 16.25 -8.22
C LEU A 55 2.32 16.32 -8.27
N GLN A 56 1.70 15.27 -8.80
CA GLN A 56 0.26 15.07 -8.78
C GLN A 56 0.01 13.60 -8.47
N ARG A 57 -0.81 13.36 -7.46
CA ARG A 57 -1.35 12.04 -7.19
C ARG A 57 -2.81 12.07 -7.61
N PRO A 58 -3.21 11.43 -8.72
CA PRO A 58 -4.62 11.37 -9.07
C PRO A 58 -5.39 10.73 -7.91
N GLU A 59 -6.45 11.39 -7.47
CA GLU A 59 -7.33 10.85 -6.47
C GLU A 59 -8.03 9.62 -7.06
N VAL A 60 -7.81 8.48 -6.42
CA VAL A 60 -8.51 7.25 -6.77
C VAL A 60 -9.68 7.13 -5.82
N PRO A 61 -10.93 7.15 -6.32
CA PRO A 61 -12.11 6.92 -5.48
C PRO A 61 -11.98 5.59 -4.74
N LYS A 62 -12.26 5.63 -3.44
CA LYS A 62 -12.13 4.52 -2.50
C LYS A 62 -13.45 4.34 -1.77
N SER A 63 -13.96 3.11 -1.74
CA SER A 63 -15.16 2.80 -0.96
C SER A 63 -14.75 2.50 0.48
N LYS A 64 -15.19 3.33 1.43
CA LYS A 64 -15.11 2.99 2.87
C LYS A 64 -16.31 2.17 3.34
N HIS A 65 -17.43 2.29 2.61
CA HIS A 65 -18.69 1.62 2.93
C HIS A 65 -18.52 0.12 3.12
N PHE A 66 -17.75 -0.55 2.26
CA PHE A 66 -17.61 -2.00 2.36
C PHE A 66 -16.99 -2.44 3.69
N VAL A 67 -15.95 -1.77 4.17
CA VAL A 67 -15.31 -2.07 5.47
C VAL A 67 -16.27 -1.81 6.63
N GLU A 68 -17.01 -0.71 6.57
CA GLU A 68 -18.02 -0.32 7.56
C GLU A 68 -19.20 -1.29 7.62
N TYR A 69 -19.55 -1.95 6.50
CA TYR A 69 -20.63 -2.94 6.44
C TYR A 69 -20.16 -4.39 6.67
N LEU A 70 -18.93 -4.75 6.30
CA LEU A 70 -18.42 -6.12 6.48
C LEU A 70 -17.97 -6.43 7.89
N LEU A 71 -17.29 -5.49 8.54
CA LEU A 71 -16.84 -5.67 9.92
C LEU A 71 -18.00 -5.99 10.87
N PRO A 72 -19.20 -5.37 10.71
CA PRO A 72 -20.37 -5.68 11.52
C PRO A 72 -21.33 -6.71 10.90
N ALA A 73 -21.11 -7.21 9.68
CA ALA A 73 -22.10 -8.03 8.98
C ALA A 73 -22.50 -9.26 9.83
N PRO A 74 -23.79 -9.43 10.19
CA PRO A 74 -24.25 -10.53 11.04
C PRO A 74 -24.49 -11.85 10.28
N ASP A 75 -24.51 -11.82 8.94
CA ASP A 75 -24.83 -12.98 8.10
C ASP A 75 -23.57 -13.78 7.73
N ASP A 76 -23.47 -14.99 8.27
CA ASP A 76 -22.36 -15.92 8.04
C ASP A 76 -22.25 -16.39 6.59
N GLY A 77 -23.36 -16.37 5.83
CA GLY A 77 -23.36 -16.71 4.40
C GLY A 77 -22.55 -15.70 3.59
N ARG A 78 -22.88 -14.41 3.76
CA ARG A 78 -22.17 -13.29 3.10
C ARG A 78 -20.72 -13.18 3.54
N PHE A 79 -20.46 -13.36 4.84
CA PHE A 79 -19.09 -13.38 5.36
C PHE A 79 -18.24 -14.46 4.67
N LYS A 80 -18.80 -15.66 4.50
CA LYS A 80 -18.13 -16.76 3.82
C LYS A 80 -17.97 -16.51 2.31
N GLU A 81 -18.89 -15.82 1.66
CA GLU A 81 -18.75 -15.44 0.25
C GLU A 81 -17.61 -14.43 0.05
N ASP A 82 -17.52 -13.43 0.91
CA ASP A 82 -16.53 -12.36 0.81
C ASP A 82 -15.14 -12.82 1.28
N VAL A 83 -15.04 -13.44 2.45
CA VAL A 83 -13.77 -13.81 3.10
C VAL A 83 -13.31 -15.23 2.70
N ARG A 84 -14.18 -16.00 2.01
CA ARG A 84 -13.96 -17.41 1.60
C ARG A 84 -13.62 -18.37 2.75
N MET A 85 -13.95 -17.98 3.98
CA MET A 85 -13.77 -18.80 5.16
C MET A 85 -14.94 -18.64 6.12
N SER A 86 -15.22 -19.65 6.95
CA SER A 86 -16.24 -19.52 7.99
C SER A 86 -15.79 -18.51 9.03
N ARG A 87 -16.76 -17.80 9.65
CA ARG A 87 -16.49 -16.86 10.74
C ARG A 87 -15.70 -17.53 11.87
N GLU A 88 -16.10 -18.74 12.25
CA GLU A 88 -15.43 -19.50 13.30
C GLU A 88 -13.95 -19.77 12.98
N SER A 89 -13.64 -20.15 11.73
CA SER A 89 -12.26 -20.34 11.28
C SER A 89 -11.49 -19.02 11.29
N PHE A 90 -12.14 -17.93 10.86
CA PHE A 90 -11.54 -16.60 10.84
C PHE A 90 -11.18 -16.13 12.26
N GLU A 91 -12.11 -16.22 13.20
CA GLU A 91 -11.89 -15.83 14.61
C GLU A 91 -10.84 -16.71 15.28
N MET A 92 -10.84 -18.03 14.99
CA MET A 92 -9.79 -18.93 15.46
C MET A 92 -8.41 -18.51 14.94
N VAL A 93 -8.27 -18.20 13.65
CA VAL A 93 -7.00 -17.71 13.09
C VAL A 93 -6.62 -16.37 13.71
N LEU A 94 -7.58 -15.44 13.83
CA LEU A 94 -7.37 -14.13 14.42
C LEU A 94 -6.82 -14.24 15.85
N SER A 95 -7.42 -15.08 16.69
CA SER A 95 -6.98 -15.31 18.07
C SER A 95 -5.52 -15.80 18.17
N LYS A 96 -5.06 -16.59 17.20
CA LYS A 96 -3.69 -17.12 17.15
C LYS A 96 -2.66 -16.11 16.64
N ILE A 97 -3.08 -15.18 15.76
CA ILE A 97 -2.17 -14.22 15.14
C ILE A 97 -2.15 -12.85 15.83
N VAL A 98 -3.15 -12.50 16.63
CA VAL A 98 -3.29 -11.15 17.21
C VAL A 98 -2.09 -10.75 18.08
N GLY A 99 -1.46 -11.73 18.74
CA GLY A 99 -0.27 -11.52 19.57
C GLY A 99 1.04 -11.50 18.78
N HIS A 100 1.03 -11.78 17.48
CA HIS A 100 2.25 -11.89 16.69
C HIS A 100 2.90 -10.52 16.46
N LYS A 101 4.23 -10.48 16.55
CA LYS A 101 5.07 -9.29 16.32
C LYS A 101 4.81 -8.56 15.00
N ALA A 102 4.35 -9.26 13.96
CA ALA A 102 3.97 -8.65 12.68
C ALA A 102 2.76 -7.69 12.81
N PHE A 103 1.88 -7.92 13.79
CA PHE A 103 0.70 -7.09 14.09
C PHE A 103 0.91 -6.13 15.27
N ASN A 104 1.96 -6.35 16.06
CA ASN A 104 2.32 -5.56 17.23
C ASN A 104 3.70 -4.90 17.04
N LEU A 105 3.84 -4.08 16.00
CA LEU A 105 5.04 -3.26 15.85
C LEU A 105 4.90 -2.05 16.77
N HIS A 106 5.78 -1.95 17.77
CA HIS A 106 5.84 -0.84 18.72
C HIS A 106 6.38 0.42 18.02
N GLY A 107 5.55 1.05 17.19
CA GLY A 107 5.84 2.30 16.50
C GLY A 107 5.11 3.49 17.11
N LYS A 108 5.47 4.71 16.68
CA LYS A 108 4.81 5.96 17.10
C LYS A 108 3.37 6.10 16.59
N THR A 109 2.96 5.29 15.60
CA THR A 109 1.63 5.32 14.99
C THR A 109 0.84 4.05 15.35
N PRO A 110 -0.45 4.18 15.71
CA PRO A 110 -1.29 3.03 15.98
C PRO A 110 -1.39 2.16 14.72
N GLN A 111 -1.05 0.88 14.86
CA GLN A 111 -1.14 -0.07 13.76
C GLN A 111 -2.63 -0.35 13.46
N ALA A 112 -2.96 -0.58 12.19
CA ALA A 112 -4.32 -0.90 11.79
C ALA A 112 -4.81 -2.20 12.44
N ASP A 113 -6.12 -2.29 12.68
CA ASP A 113 -6.76 -3.45 13.31
C ASP A 113 -6.31 -4.79 12.66
N PRO A 114 -5.73 -5.73 13.43
CA PRO A 114 -5.37 -7.06 12.94
C PRO A 114 -6.52 -7.77 12.23
N ARG A 115 -7.76 -7.54 12.65
CA ARG A 115 -8.97 -8.10 12.01
C ARG A 115 -9.11 -7.65 10.57
N LEU A 116 -8.94 -6.35 10.31
CA LEU A 116 -8.97 -5.78 8.97
C LEU A 116 -7.84 -6.34 8.10
N GLN A 117 -6.62 -6.44 8.65
CA GLN A 117 -5.47 -6.97 7.92
C GLN A 117 -5.69 -8.43 7.51
N LEU A 118 -6.23 -9.27 8.41
CA LEU A 118 -6.56 -10.66 8.13
C LEU A 118 -7.67 -10.77 7.08
N MET A 119 -8.70 -9.94 7.16
CA MET A 119 -9.81 -9.93 6.20
C MET A 119 -9.34 -9.59 4.79
N ILE A 120 -8.50 -8.56 4.64
CA ILE A 120 -7.89 -8.20 3.36
C ILE A 120 -7.07 -9.38 2.80
N CYS A 121 -6.32 -10.06 3.66
CA CYS A 121 -5.50 -11.20 3.26
C CYS A 121 -6.35 -12.39 2.81
N ALA A 122 -7.39 -12.74 3.56
CA ALA A 122 -8.28 -13.85 3.25
C ALA A 122 -9.09 -13.57 1.97
N TYR A 123 -9.60 -12.34 1.80
CA TYR A 123 -10.24 -11.89 0.56
C TYR A 123 -9.30 -12.02 -0.64
N ARG A 124 -8.03 -11.65 -0.47
CA ARG A 124 -7.02 -11.74 -1.52
C ARG A 124 -6.71 -13.19 -1.91
N PHE A 125 -6.62 -14.11 -0.94
CA PHE A 125 -6.41 -15.54 -1.23
C PHE A 125 -7.66 -16.23 -1.81
N GLY A 126 -8.84 -15.74 -1.45
CA GLY A 126 -10.13 -16.24 -1.94
C GLY A 126 -10.53 -15.71 -3.31
N SER A 127 -9.80 -14.74 -3.87
CA SER A 127 -10.08 -14.13 -5.17
C SER A 127 -9.37 -14.89 -6.30
N SER A 128 -10.09 -15.18 -7.38
CA SER A 128 -9.49 -15.74 -8.60
C SER A 128 -8.63 -14.68 -9.33
N GLU A 129 -7.76 -15.13 -10.25
CA GLU A 129 -6.68 -14.36 -10.88
C GLU A 129 -7.07 -12.97 -11.43
N SER A 130 -8.35 -12.73 -11.78
CA SER A 130 -8.86 -11.44 -12.25
C SER A 130 -9.34 -10.48 -11.14
N SER A 131 -9.82 -10.99 -10.01
CA SER A 131 -10.23 -10.22 -8.83
C SER A 131 -9.12 -10.02 -7.81
N ALA A 132 -8.03 -10.79 -7.91
CA ALA A 132 -6.86 -10.69 -7.04
C ALA A 132 -5.96 -9.45 -7.27
N SER A 133 -6.32 -8.56 -8.19
CA SER A 133 -5.49 -7.39 -8.48
C SER A 133 -5.45 -6.45 -7.27
N VAL A 134 -4.23 -6.08 -6.86
CA VAL A 134 -3.98 -5.29 -5.65
C VAL A 134 -4.73 -3.95 -5.70
N GLY A 135 -4.81 -3.33 -6.88
CA GLY A 135 -5.56 -2.09 -7.11
C GLY A 135 -7.07 -2.24 -6.90
N LYS A 136 -7.68 -3.34 -7.35
CA LYS A 136 -9.12 -3.60 -7.12
C LYS A 136 -9.41 -3.81 -5.64
N ILE A 137 -8.60 -4.63 -4.97
CA ILE A 137 -8.72 -4.89 -3.52
C ILE A 137 -8.52 -3.58 -2.73
N ALA A 138 -7.52 -2.77 -3.09
CA ALA A 138 -7.28 -1.49 -2.42
C ALA A 138 -8.46 -0.52 -2.54
N ARG A 139 -9.11 -0.45 -3.71
CA ARG A 139 -10.32 0.37 -3.92
C ARG A 139 -11.52 -0.17 -3.15
N PHE A 140 -11.66 -1.50 -3.12
CA PHE A 140 -12.74 -2.20 -2.46
C PHE A 140 -12.73 -2.03 -0.94
N PHE A 141 -11.56 -2.17 -0.32
CA PHE A 141 -11.36 -1.95 1.13
C PHE A 141 -11.06 -0.48 1.48
N GLY A 142 -11.00 0.41 0.50
CA GLY A 142 -10.70 1.83 0.72
C GLY A 142 -9.30 2.13 1.28
N VAL A 143 -8.33 1.25 1.03
CA VAL A 143 -6.95 1.35 1.53
C VAL A 143 -5.96 1.72 0.41
N SER A 144 -4.66 1.81 0.72
CA SER A 144 -3.62 1.94 -0.32
C SER A 144 -3.17 0.56 -0.82
N GLU A 145 -2.72 0.48 -2.07
CA GLU A 145 -2.19 -0.77 -2.64
C GLU A 145 -1.01 -1.32 -1.83
N GLY A 146 -0.11 -0.44 -1.39
CA GLY A 146 1.01 -0.81 -0.51
C GLY A 146 0.54 -1.37 0.84
N PHE A 147 -0.59 -0.87 1.37
CA PHE A 147 -1.17 -1.41 2.59
C PHE A 147 -1.74 -2.82 2.40
N VAL A 148 -2.38 -3.12 1.27
CA VAL A 148 -2.85 -4.47 0.94
C VAL A 148 -1.69 -5.47 0.90
N LEU A 149 -0.59 -5.11 0.25
CA LEU A 149 0.62 -5.93 0.19
C LEU A 149 1.20 -6.17 1.59
N LEU A 150 1.32 -5.10 2.38
CA LEU A 150 1.82 -5.16 3.75
C LEU A 150 0.96 -6.07 4.65
N CYS A 151 -0.37 -5.97 4.56
CA CYS A 151 -1.28 -6.84 5.28
C CYS A 151 -1.05 -8.31 4.91
N THR A 152 -0.88 -8.58 3.61
CA THR A 152 -0.67 -9.95 3.13
C THR A 152 0.65 -10.53 3.63
N THR A 153 1.75 -9.77 3.54
CA THR A 153 3.07 -10.21 4.04
C THR A 153 3.01 -10.51 5.54
N ARG A 154 2.41 -9.63 6.34
CA ARG A 154 2.25 -9.83 7.79
C ARG A 154 1.42 -11.06 8.12
N CYS A 155 0.33 -11.28 7.40
CA CYS A 155 -0.51 -12.45 7.58
C CYS A 155 0.24 -13.74 7.20
N ILE A 156 0.98 -13.75 6.10
CA ILE A 156 1.81 -14.91 5.70
C ILE A 156 2.88 -15.18 6.77
N GLU A 157 3.58 -14.16 7.24
CA GLU A 157 4.60 -14.31 8.30
C GLU A 157 4.00 -14.90 9.59
N ALA A 158 2.85 -14.38 10.03
CA ALA A 158 2.18 -14.88 11.22
C ALA A 158 1.64 -16.31 11.03
N LEU A 159 1.02 -16.60 9.88
CA LEU A 159 0.52 -17.93 9.54
C LEU A 159 1.66 -18.95 9.43
N LEU A 160 2.81 -18.58 8.88
CA LEU A 160 4.00 -19.44 8.84
C LEU A 160 4.61 -19.61 10.23
N SER A 161 4.59 -18.60 11.09
CA SER A 161 5.05 -18.74 12.47
C SER A 161 4.17 -19.68 13.29
N VAL A 162 2.86 -19.69 13.04
CA VAL A 162 1.92 -20.65 13.65
C VAL A 162 2.06 -22.02 12.99
N GLY A 163 2.15 -22.04 11.66
CA GLY A 163 2.27 -23.23 10.82
C GLY A 163 3.63 -23.92 10.91
N GLY A 164 4.70 -23.28 11.37
CA GLY A 164 5.97 -23.96 11.67
C GLY A 164 5.84 -25.07 12.72
N SER A 165 4.72 -25.11 13.44
CA SER A 165 4.37 -26.21 14.35
C SER A 165 3.45 -27.28 13.75
N VAL A 166 2.87 -27.09 12.56
CA VAL A 166 1.81 -27.97 11.98
C VAL A 166 1.92 -28.23 10.46
N VAL A 167 2.67 -27.43 9.70
CA VAL A 167 2.74 -27.49 8.24
C VAL A 167 4.15 -27.92 7.81
N SER A 168 4.41 -29.22 7.79
CA SER A 168 5.42 -29.76 6.89
C SER A 168 4.91 -29.58 5.47
N ARG A 169 5.56 -28.71 4.69
CA ARG A 169 5.38 -28.62 3.24
C ARG A 169 5.48 -30.03 2.65
N PRO A 170 4.56 -30.48 1.76
CA PRO A 170 4.77 -31.75 1.08
C PRO A 170 6.09 -31.64 0.31
N ASP A 171 6.97 -32.56 0.63
CA ASP A 171 8.36 -32.55 0.22
C ASP A 171 8.47 -32.65 -1.31
N LYS A 172 9.58 -32.12 -1.82
CA LYS A 172 9.87 -31.95 -3.23
C LYS A 172 10.18 -33.29 -3.89
N GLU A 173 9.21 -34.15 -4.17
CA GLU A 173 9.43 -35.28 -5.07
C GLU A 173 8.21 -35.60 -5.94
N LEU A 174 8.15 -35.01 -7.13
CA LEU A 174 7.62 -35.72 -8.28
C LEU A 174 8.55 -35.47 -9.49
N PRO A 175 9.27 -36.50 -9.97
CA PRO A 175 10.13 -36.40 -11.13
C PRO A 175 9.30 -36.27 -12.40
N LEU A 176 9.76 -35.41 -13.30
CA LEU A 176 9.33 -35.34 -14.69
C LEU A 176 9.47 -36.73 -15.33
N ARG A 177 8.36 -37.45 -15.53
CA ARG A 177 8.28 -38.52 -16.53
C ARG A 177 7.12 -38.28 -17.46
N TYR A 178 7.54 -37.94 -18.67
CA TYR A 178 6.82 -37.81 -19.92
C TYR A 178 5.72 -38.85 -20.13
N PHE A 179 4.59 -38.36 -20.60
CA PHE A 179 3.62 -39.11 -21.39
C PHE A 179 4.34 -39.79 -22.57
N HIS A 180 4.29 -41.11 -22.61
CA HIS A 180 4.22 -41.85 -23.87
C HIS A 180 2.97 -42.73 -23.83
N LEU A 181 1.98 -42.30 -24.61
CA LEU A 181 0.83 -43.09 -25.01
C LEU A 181 1.32 -44.27 -25.86
N SER A 182 0.89 -45.47 -25.51
CA SER A 182 0.93 -46.64 -26.38
C SER A 182 -0.38 -47.37 -26.24
N SER A 183 -1.23 -47.20 -27.25
CA SER A 183 -2.18 -48.19 -27.77
C SER A 183 -2.60 -47.72 -29.15
#